data_AF-A0A7S4EU56-F1
#
_entry.id   AF-A0A7S4EU56-F1
#
_cell.length_a   1.000
_cell.length_b   1.000
_cell.length_c   1.000
_cell.angle_alpha   90.00
_cell.angle_beta   90.00
_cell.angle_gamma   90.00
#
_symmetry.space_group_name_H-M   'P 1'
#
loop_
_entity.id
_entity.type
_entity.pdbx_description
1 polymer ?
#
loop_
_entity_poly.entity_id
_entity_poly.type
_entity_poly.pdbx_seq_one_letter_code
_entity_poly.pdbx_strand_id
1 'polypeptide(L)'
;MEAVGLLVGHEDASNVQVLQCELAIVPSQYVNAWNTSVQRFLVDYVYRRVPACQRAARQLCTFLFSAYWHGIHAGYYLFFGGIAAMIAMEQLVGAPAARRVRTLGWAPAGGMRAFICNVACSAWTMCCFTWFGQAFHLKHTRDIQDMWERFHYVGFAVYLAPIPVALAIVAASSRMGSSPNTHVGVAPPKVASKAN
;
A
#
# COMPACT_ATOMS: atom_id res chain seq x y z
N MET A 1 -36.56 -12.94 -14.24
CA MET A 1 -35.92 -12.01 -15.17
C MET A 1 -36.66 -10.69 -15.04
N GLU A 2 -36.14 -9.76 -14.24
CA GLU A 2 -36.63 -8.38 -14.18
C GLU A 2 -35.48 -7.46 -14.56
N ALA A 3 -35.78 -6.48 -15.40
CA ALA A 3 -34.85 -5.52 -15.96
C ALA A 3 -34.37 -4.51 -14.89
N VAL A 4 -33.49 -4.93 -13.99
CA VAL A 4 -32.75 -4.03 -13.09
C VAL A 4 -31.50 -3.55 -13.84
N GLY A 5 -31.68 -2.71 -14.85
CA GLY A 5 -30.64 -2.40 -15.83
C GLY A 5 -30.54 -0.96 -16.30
N LEU A 6 -31.16 0.03 -15.65
CA LEU A 6 -31.13 1.41 -16.18
C LEU A 6 -30.78 2.53 -15.21
N LEU A 7 -30.82 2.31 -13.89
CA LEU A 7 -30.47 3.37 -12.93
C LEU A 7 -29.58 2.80 -11.82
N VAL A 8 -28.39 2.36 -12.23
CA VAL A 8 -27.27 2.24 -11.29
C VAL A 8 -27.00 3.65 -10.77
N GLY A 9 -27.15 3.87 -9.47
CA GLY A 9 -26.93 5.18 -8.85
C GLY A 9 -25.52 5.71 -9.15
N HIS A 10 -25.35 7.03 -9.17
CA HIS A 10 -24.05 7.67 -9.44
C HIS A 10 -22.90 7.10 -8.58
N GLU A 11 -23.21 6.66 -7.35
CA GLU A 11 -22.25 6.04 -6.42
C GLU A 11 -21.77 4.63 -6.84
N ASP A 12 -22.60 3.89 -7.59
CA ASP A 12 -22.28 2.57 -8.12
C ASP A 12 -21.66 2.63 -9.54
N ALA A 13 -21.80 3.76 -10.23
CA ALA A 13 -21.19 4.02 -11.53
C ALA A 13 -19.79 4.69 -11.44
N SER A 14 -19.40 5.20 -10.26
CA SER A 14 -18.12 5.88 -10.07
C SER A 14 -16.96 4.87 -9.95
N ASN A 15 -16.34 4.57 -11.09
CA ASN A 15 -15.18 3.66 -11.13
C ASN A 15 -13.86 4.32 -10.69
N VAL A 16 -13.80 5.66 -10.68
CA VAL A 16 -12.59 6.41 -10.34
C VAL A 16 -12.96 7.63 -9.50
N GLN A 17 -12.37 7.71 -8.30
CA GLN A 17 -12.45 8.90 -7.45
C GLN A 17 -11.27 9.82 -7.78
N VAL A 18 -11.47 10.74 -8.73
CA VAL A 18 -10.38 11.55 -9.33
C VAL A 18 -9.54 12.28 -8.28
N LEU A 19 -10.16 13.07 -7.40
CA LEU A 19 -9.41 13.83 -6.39
C LEU A 19 -8.63 12.92 -5.43
N GLN A 20 -9.18 11.75 -5.09
CA GLN A 20 -8.50 10.81 -4.22
C GLN A 20 -7.37 10.08 -4.93
N CYS A 21 -7.45 9.90 -6.25
CA CYS A 21 -6.35 9.40 -7.07
C CYS A 21 -5.24 10.46 -7.16
N GLU A 22 -5.56 11.66 -7.64
CA GLU A 22 -4.57 12.72 -7.91
C GLU A 22 -3.88 13.23 -6.63
N LEU A 23 -4.58 13.23 -5.50
CA LEU A 23 -4.06 13.69 -4.21
C LEU A 23 -3.68 12.54 -3.27
N ALA A 24 -3.55 11.30 -3.77
CA ALA A 24 -3.19 10.18 -2.94
C ALA A 24 -1.82 10.42 -2.28
N ILE A 25 -1.79 10.36 -0.95
CA ILE A 25 -0.57 10.56 -0.17
C ILE A 25 0.24 9.25 -0.11
N VAL A 26 -0.47 8.12 -0.08
CA VAL A 26 0.11 6.79 0.02
C VAL A 26 -0.39 5.88 -1.11
N PRO A 27 0.39 4.86 -1.51
CA PRO A 27 0.04 3.97 -2.62
C PRO A 27 -1.33 3.31 -2.48
N SER A 28 -1.68 2.85 -1.27
CA SER A 28 -2.98 2.20 -1.03
C SER A 28 -4.17 3.12 -1.26
N GLN A 29 -4.04 4.43 -1.02
CA GLN A 29 -5.10 5.40 -1.29
C GLN A 29 -5.39 5.51 -2.78
N TYR A 30 -4.33 5.59 -3.61
CA TYR A 30 -4.46 5.63 -5.06
C TYR A 30 -5.14 4.36 -5.57
N VAL A 31 -4.63 3.19 -5.15
CA VAL A 31 -5.19 1.91 -5.59
C VAL A 31 -6.66 1.84 -5.21
N ASN A 32 -7.04 2.10 -3.96
CA ASN A 32 -8.45 2.04 -3.51
C ASN A 32 -9.40 3.03 -4.22
N ALA A 33 -8.87 4.10 -4.83
CA ALA A 33 -9.65 5.13 -5.50
C ALA A 33 -9.78 4.92 -7.01
N TRP A 34 -8.86 4.16 -7.62
CA TRP A 34 -8.81 3.91 -9.06
C TRP A 34 -9.37 2.53 -9.42
N ASN A 35 -10.27 2.46 -10.40
CA ASN A 35 -10.86 1.22 -10.88
C ASN A 35 -11.56 0.40 -9.78
N THR A 36 -12.42 1.09 -9.02
CA THR A 36 -13.09 0.58 -7.81
C THR A 36 -13.95 -0.65 -8.10
N SER A 37 -14.60 -0.72 -9.27
CA SER A 37 -15.42 -1.87 -9.67
C SER A 37 -14.57 -3.14 -9.84
N VAL A 38 -13.43 -3.04 -10.54
CA VAL A 38 -12.49 -4.14 -10.71
C VAL A 38 -11.87 -4.54 -9.38
N GLN A 39 -11.57 -3.59 -8.50
CA GLN A 39 -11.08 -3.92 -7.16
C GLN A 39 -12.09 -4.69 -6.33
N ARG A 40 -13.38 -4.31 -6.35
CA ARG A 40 -14.44 -5.08 -5.68
C ARG A 40 -14.49 -6.50 -6.23
N PHE A 41 -14.45 -6.64 -7.56
CA PHE A 41 -14.35 -7.94 -8.22
C PHE A 41 -13.12 -8.75 -7.73
N LEU A 42 -11.93 -8.15 -7.73
CA LEU A 42 -10.69 -8.82 -7.32
C LEU A 42 -10.75 -9.24 -5.85
N VAL A 43 -11.35 -8.41 -4.97
CA VAL A 43 -11.53 -8.75 -3.56
C VAL A 43 -12.43 -9.97 -3.40
N ASP A 44 -13.59 -9.96 -4.05
CA ASP A 44 -14.63 -10.98 -3.85
C ASP A 44 -14.29 -12.31 -4.52
N TYR A 45 -13.68 -12.28 -5.70
CA TYR A 45 -13.47 -13.47 -6.54
C TYR A 45 -12.03 -14.00 -6.52
N VAL A 46 -11.05 -13.19 -6.15
CA VAL A 46 -9.64 -13.60 -6.16
C VAL A 46 -9.07 -13.58 -4.75
N TYR A 47 -8.94 -12.41 -4.14
CA TYR A 47 -8.26 -12.21 -2.86
C TYR A 47 -8.84 -13.09 -1.74
N ARG A 48 -10.17 -13.12 -1.58
CA ARG A 48 -10.85 -13.94 -0.56
C ARG A 48 -10.81 -15.44 -0.85
N ARG A 49 -10.52 -15.84 -2.09
CA ARG A 49 -10.48 -17.25 -2.52
C ARG A 49 -9.06 -17.83 -2.47
N VAL A 50 -8.03 -17.00 -2.37
CA VAL A 50 -6.68 -17.47 -2.06
C VAL A 50 -6.71 -18.14 -0.67
N PRO A 51 -6.15 -19.35 -0.51
CA PRO A 51 -6.13 -20.08 0.76
C PRO A 51 -5.67 -19.23 1.94
N ALA A 52 -6.01 -19.65 3.16
CA ALA A 52 -5.63 -18.96 4.39
C ALA A 52 -4.09 -18.93 4.55
N CYS A 53 -3.47 -17.90 3.99
CA CYS A 53 -2.04 -17.62 4.06
C CYS A 53 -1.80 -16.21 4.64
N GLN A 54 -0.54 -15.76 4.63
CA GLN A 54 -0.21 -14.41 5.06
C GLN A 54 -0.89 -13.36 4.14
N ARG A 55 -1.29 -12.23 4.71
CA ARG A 55 -1.95 -11.13 3.98
C ARG A 55 -1.17 -10.71 2.72
N ALA A 56 0.15 -10.59 2.84
CA ALA A 56 1.03 -10.22 1.74
C ALA A 56 0.97 -11.21 0.57
N ALA A 57 0.90 -12.52 0.85
CA ALA A 57 0.79 -13.55 -0.17
C ALA A 57 -0.56 -13.44 -0.92
N ARG A 58 -1.68 -13.22 -0.22
CA ARG A 58 -2.98 -12.99 -0.87
C ARG A 58 -2.96 -11.74 -1.76
N GLN A 59 -2.36 -10.65 -1.29
CA GLN A 59 -2.23 -9.42 -2.07
C GLN A 59 -1.39 -9.65 -3.33
N LEU A 60 -0.23 -10.31 -3.20
CA LEU A 60 0.63 -10.64 -4.34
C LEU A 60 -0.09 -11.52 -5.35
N CYS A 61 -0.77 -12.59 -4.91
CA CYS A 61 -1.57 -13.43 -5.80
C CYS A 61 -2.65 -12.65 -6.55
N THR A 62 -3.29 -11.69 -5.87
CA THR A 62 -4.32 -10.84 -6.49
C THR A 62 -3.72 -9.92 -7.54
N PHE A 63 -2.57 -9.31 -7.27
CA PHE A 63 -1.86 -8.48 -8.24
C PHE A 63 -1.30 -9.27 -9.42
N LEU A 64 -0.82 -10.50 -9.19
CA LEU A 64 -0.39 -11.40 -10.26
C LEU A 64 -1.57 -11.83 -11.15
N PHE A 65 -2.73 -12.12 -10.55
CA PHE A 65 -3.95 -12.38 -11.29
C PHE A 65 -4.38 -11.14 -12.10
N SER A 66 -4.28 -9.94 -11.52
CA SER A 66 -4.53 -8.69 -12.22
C SER A 66 -3.58 -8.52 -13.43
N ALA A 67 -2.28 -8.79 -13.25
CA ALA A 67 -1.31 -8.77 -14.36
C ALA A 67 -1.70 -9.75 -15.47
N TYR A 68 -2.02 -10.99 -15.09
CA TYR A 68 -2.46 -12.03 -16.02
C TYR A 68 -3.73 -11.63 -16.79
N TRP A 69 -4.71 -11.00 -16.12
CA TRP A 69 -5.92 -10.50 -16.78
C TRP A 69 -5.58 -9.51 -17.90
N HIS A 70 -4.63 -8.60 -17.67
CA HIS A 70 -4.22 -7.64 -18.68
C HIS A 70 -3.42 -8.27 -19.83
N GLY A 71 -2.75 -9.40 -19.58
CA GLY A 71 -2.11 -10.24 -20.59
C GLY A 71 -0.75 -10.79 -20.15
N ILE A 72 -0.13 -11.63 -20.99
CA ILE A 72 1.20 -12.22 -20.70
C ILE A 72 2.29 -11.35 -21.32
N HIS A 73 2.43 -10.13 -20.80
CA HIS A 73 3.46 -9.17 -21.22
C HIS A 73 4.25 -8.66 -20.01
N ALA A 74 5.58 -8.52 -20.16
CA ALA A 74 6.47 -8.13 -19.08
C ALA A 74 6.04 -6.83 -18.38
N GLY A 75 5.55 -5.86 -19.14
CA GLY A 75 5.07 -4.57 -18.62
C GLY A 75 3.98 -4.69 -17.56
N TYR A 76 3.04 -5.63 -17.70
CA TYR A 76 1.97 -5.81 -16.72
C TYR A 76 2.49 -6.36 -15.40
N TYR A 77 3.38 -7.35 -15.44
CA TYR A 77 4.00 -7.90 -14.23
C TYR A 77 4.90 -6.88 -13.54
N LEU A 78 5.62 -6.06 -14.29
CA LEU A 78 6.42 -4.95 -13.74
C LEU A 78 5.53 -3.91 -13.05
N PHE A 79 4.42 -3.52 -13.66
CA PHE A 79 3.49 -2.55 -13.08
C PHE A 79 2.85 -3.05 -11.79
N PHE A 80 2.17 -4.20 -11.83
CA PHE A 80 1.48 -4.74 -10.66
C PHE A 80 2.44 -5.21 -9.58
N GLY A 81 3.62 -5.74 -9.96
CA GLY A 81 4.69 -6.05 -9.03
C GLY A 81 5.26 -4.81 -8.34
N GLY A 82 5.45 -3.73 -9.10
CA GLY A 82 5.84 -2.42 -8.59
C GLY A 82 4.84 -1.90 -7.55
N ILE A 83 3.54 -1.88 -7.89
CA ILE A 83 2.47 -1.48 -6.96
C ILE A 83 2.44 -2.35 -5.71
N ALA A 84 2.55 -3.68 -5.85
CA ALA A 84 2.57 -4.59 -4.71
C ALA A 84 3.72 -4.27 -3.75
N ALA A 85 4.90 -3.98 -4.29
CA ALA A 85 6.06 -3.62 -3.49
C ALA A 85 5.96 -2.19 -2.90
N MET A 86 5.33 -1.22 -3.58
CA MET A 86 4.98 0.09 -2.99
C MET A 86 4.09 -0.06 -1.75
N ILE A 87 3.03 -0.86 -1.87
CA ILE A 87 2.10 -1.12 -0.76
C ILE A 87 2.83 -1.87 0.36
N ALA A 88 3.68 -2.84 0.05
CA ALA A 88 4.49 -3.53 1.06
C ALA A 88 5.39 -2.54 1.82
N MET A 89 6.04 -1.61 1.11
CA MET A 89 6.83 -0.53 1.72
C MET A 89 5.99 0.36 2.63
N GLU A 90 4.81 0.78 2.17
CA GLU A 90 3.83 1.51 2.99
C GLU A 90 3.49 0.75 4.28
N GLN A 91 3.23 -0.56 4.20
CA GLN A 91 2.91 -1.37 5.39
C GLN A 91 4.12 -1.53 6.32
N LEU A 92 5.34 -1.62 5.79
CA LEU A 92 6.57 -1.71 6.59
C LEU A 92 6.85 -0.42 7.37
N VAL A 93 6.59 0.74 6.77
CA VAL A 93 6.72 2.05 7.44
C VAL A 93 5.54 2.27 8.40
N GLY A 94 4.33 1.91 7.99
CA GLY A 94 3.09 2.10 8.75
C GLY A 94 2.94 1.20 9.97
N ALA A 95 3.39 -0.06 9.94
CA ALA A 95 3.17 -1.02 11.03
C ALA A 95 3.95 -0.70 12.33
N PRO A 96 5.17 -0.13 12.29
CA PRO A 96 5.83 0.43 13.46
C PRO A 96 5.33 1.84 13.81
N ALA A 97 5.04 2.69 12.81
CA ALA A 97 4.56 4.07 13.02
C ALA A 97 3.14 4.15 13.63
N ALA A 98 2.28 3.16 13.37
CA ALA A 98 0.95 3.05 13.98
C ALA A 98 1.02 2.63 15.46
N ARG A 99 2.07 1.89 15.87
CA ARG A 99 2.31 1.51 17.29
C ARG A 99 3.03 2.58 18.09
N ARG A 100 3.74 3.48 17.42
CA ARG A 100 4.61 4.47 18.04
C ARG A 100 4.36 5.79 17.34
N VAL A 101 3.37 6.53 17.85
CA VAL A 101 3.25 7.99 17.74
C VAL A 101 3.60 8.54 16.35
N ARG A 102 2.59 8.94 15.58
CA ARG A 102 2.50 10.20 14.81
C ARG A 102 3.74 11.14 14.70
N THR A 103 4.94 10.66 14.35
CA THR A 103 6.18 11.48 14.33
C THR A 103 7.13 11.20 13.19
N LEU A 104 6.70 10.54 12.10
CA LEU A 104 7.43 10.61 10.84
C LEU A 104 6.48 10.57 9.65
N GLY A 105 6.12 11.76 9.14
CA GLY A 105 5.74 12.06 7.75
C GLY A 105 4.62 11.29 7.02
N TRP A 106 4.07 10.21 7.54
CA TRP A 106 3.01 9.41 6.93
C TRP A 106 1.62 9.67 7.55
N ALA A 107 1.53 10.64 8.49
CA ALA A 107 0.38 11.50 8.81
C ALA A 107 0.62 12.26 10.14
N PRO A 108 1.43 13.34 10.18
CA PRO A 108 1.57 14.13 11.41
C PRO A 108 0.29 14.94 11.71
N ALA A 109 0.11 15.35 12.97
CA ALA A 109 -1.01 16.18 13.40
C ALA A 109 -0.81 17.65 13.05
N GLY A 110 -1.36 18.07 11.90
CA GLY A 110 -1.47 19.48 11.57
C GLY A 110 -0.13 20.23 11.47
N GLY A 111 -0.20 21.45 10.96
CA GLY A 111 0.97 22.33 10.82
C GLY A 111 1.81 22.09 9.56
N MET A 112 2.75 23.01 9.33
CA MET A 112 3.55 23.11 8.10
C MET A 112 4.38 21.84 7.82
N ARG A 113 4.98 21.23 8.85
CA ARG A 113 5.76 20.00 8.69
C ARG A 113 4.93 18.83 8.17
N ALA A 114 3.71 18.67 8.69
CA ALA A 114 2.78 17.62 8.25
C ALA A 114 2.38 17.81 6.79
N PHE A 115 2.07 19.05 6.42
CA PHE A 115 1.73 19.43 5.06
C PHE A 115 2.88 19.11 4.09
N ILE A 116 4.11 19.55 4.40
CA ILE A 116 5.29 19.27 3.55
C ILE A 116 5.51 17.77 3.39
N CYS A 117 5.43 16.99 4.46
CA CYS A 117 5.59 15.54 4.37
C CYS A 117 4.49 14.88 3.52
N ASN A 118 3.23 15.29 3.67
CA ASN A 118 2.13 14.73 2.89
C ASN A 118 2.28 15.07 1.40
N VAL A 119 2.67 16.29 1.06
CA VAL A 119 2.96 16.70 -0.33
C VAL A 119 4.12 15.89 -0.89
N ALA A 120 5.20 15.70 -0.13
CA ALA A 120 6.33 14.90 -0.55
C ALA A 120 5.96 13.42 -0.78
N CYS A 121 5.15 12.83 0.11
CA CYS A 121 4.66 11.46 -0.04
C CYS A 121 3.71 11.31 -1.24
N SER A 122 2.85 12.29 -1.47
CA SER A 122 1.95 12.32 -2.62
C SER A 122 2.73 12.43 -3.93
N ALA A 123 3.68 13.36 -4.01
CA ALA A 123 4.58 13.50 -5.16
C ALA A 123 5.37 12.21 -5.42
N TRP A 124 5.93 11.60 -4.36
CA TRP A 124 6.61 10.31 -4.48
C TRP A 124 5.68 9.21 -5.01
N THR A 125 4.46 9.12 -4.49
CA THR A 125 3.45 8.15 -4.94
C THR A 125 3.15 8.33 -6.42
N MET A 126 2.85 9.56 -6.88
CA MET A 126 2.56 9.85 -8.28
C MET A 126 3.75 9.58 -9.21
N CYS A 127 4.97 9.94 -8.81
CA CYS A 127 6.18 9.64 -9.57
C CYS A 127 6.36 8.13 -9.75
N CYS A 128 6.13 7.34 -8.70
CA CYS A 128 6.25 5.88 -8.79
C CYS A 128 5.17 5.27 -9.69
N PHE A 129 3.91 5.69 -9.55
CA PHE A 129 2.83 5.24 -10.45
C PHE A 129 3.10 5.63 -11.90
N THR A 130 3.66 6.81 -12.14
CA THR A 130 4.03 7.25 -13.49
C THR A 130 5.16 6.38 -14.06
N TRP A 131 6.21 6.13 -13.28
CA TRP A 131 7.36 5.32 -13.71
C TRP A 131 6.99 3.89 -14.07
N PHE A 132 6.20 3.22 -13.23
CA PHE A 132 5.72 1.87 -13.53
C PHE A 132 4.57 1.86 -14.54
N GLY A 133 3.76 2.92 -14.59
CA GLY A 133 2.68 3.08 -15.57
C GLY A 133 3.20 3.10 -17.01
N GLN A 134 4.39 3.65 -17.23
CA GLN A 134 5.08 3.54 -18.53
C GLN A 134 5.29 2.08 -18.93
N ALA A 135 5.71 1.22 -18.00
CA ALA A 135 5.86 -0.21 -18.28
C ALA A 135 4.53 -0.88 -18.65
N PHE A 136 3.44 -0.51 -17.97
CA PHE A 136 2.09 -0.98 -18.30
C PHE A 136 1.67 -0.63 -19.74
N HIS A 137 2.02 0.57 -20.21
CA HIS A 137 1.69 1.02 -21.57
C HIS A 137 2.56 0.40 -22.66
N LEU A 138 3.88 0.29 -22.41
CA LEU A 138 4.84 -0.20 -23.40
C LEU A 138 4.82 -1.72 -23.59
N LYS A 139 4.44 -2.47 -22.55
CA LYS A 139 4.24 -3.95 -22.54
C LYS A 139 5.50 -4.80 -22.77
N HIS A 140 6.30 -4.49 -23.80
CA HIS A 140 7.47 -5.27 -24.22
C HIS A 140 8.75 -4.82 -23.52
N THR A 141 9.57 -5.78 -23.10
CA THR A 141 10.77 -5.51 -22.30
C THR A 141 11.76 -4.56 -22.98
N ARG A 142 11.92 -4.66 -24.32
CA ARG A 142 12.84 -3.79 -25.07
C ARG A 142 12.41 -2.32 -25.01
N ASP A 143 11.15 -2.04 -25.31
CA ASP A 143 10.62 -0.67 -25.28
C ASP A 143 10.70 -0.07 -23.87
N ILE A 144 10.45 -0.90 -22.84
CA ILE A 144 10.56 -0.53 -21.43
C ILE A 144 12.01 -0.18 -21.07
N GLN A 145 12.97 -1.01 -21.49
CA GLN A 145 14.39 -0.80 -21.24
C GLN A 145 14.89 0.45 -21.96
N ASP A 146 14.60 0.60 -23.26
CA ASP A 146 14.99 1.78 -24.04
C ASP A 146 14.45 3.07 -23.40
N MET A 147 13.22 3.02 -22.89
CA MET A 147 12.64 4.15 -22.18
C MET A 147 13.37 4.39 -20.84
N TRP A 148 13.57 3.37 -20.01
CA TRP A 148 14.23 3.54 -18.71
C TRP A 148 15.69 4.00 -18.84
N GLU A 149 16.40 3.55 -19.87
CA GLU A 149 17.76 3.98 -20.20
C GLU A 149 17.83 5.46 -20.58
N ARG A 150 16.88 5.95 -21.39
CA ARG A 150 16.78 7.37 -21.75
C ARG A 150 16.56 8.28 -20.54
N PHE A 151 15.92 7.76 -19.49
CA PHE A 151 15.74 8.45 -18.21
C PHE A 151 16.81 8.06 -17.17
N HIS A 152 17.88 7.38 -17.58
CA HIS A 152 18.99 6.95 -16.73
C HIS A 152 18.53 6.21 -15.47
N TYR A 153 17.43 5.45 -15.56
CA TYR A 153 16.84 4.70 -14.45
C TYR A 153 16.47 5.54 -13.22
N VAL A 154 16.30 6.87 -13.36
CA VAL A 154 16.05 7.79 -12.23
C VAL A 154 14.81 7.43 -11.42
N GLY A 155 13.77 6.88 -12.05
CA GLY A 155 12.57 6.48 -11.35
C GLY A 155 12.80 5.33 -10.37
N PHE A 156 13.79 4.46 -10.58
CA PHE A 156 14.18 3.47 -9.57
C PHE A 156 14.84 4.11 -8.35
N ALA A 157 15.65 5.15 -8.54
CA ALA A 157 16.21 5.89 -7.42
C ALA A 157 15.11 6.56 -6.58
N VAL A 158 14.13 7.18 -7.24
CA VAL A 158 12.93 7.75 -6.58
C VAL A 158 12.13 6.67 -5.86
N TYR A 159 11.90 5.54 -6.53
CA TYR A 159 11.15 4.41 -5.98
C TYR A 159 11.77 3.83 -4.70
N LEU A 160 13.10 3.70 -4.67
CA LEU A 160 13.84 3.14 -3.53
C LEU A 160 14.15 4.18 -2.43
N ALA A 161 13.94 5.47 -2.70
CA ALA A 161 14.28 6.57 -1.79
C ALA A 161 13.76 6.42 -0.35
N PRO A 162 12.56 5.86 -0.08
CA PRO A 162 12.07 5.74 1.30
C PRO A 162 12.57 4.49 2.04
N ILE A 163 13.31 3.57 1.39
CA ILE A 163 13.81 2.33 2.02
C ILE A 163 14.78 2.60 3.19
N PRO A 164 15.79 3.48 3.09
CA PRO A 164 16.69 3.75 4.21
C PRO A 164 15.94 4.25 5.45
N VAL A 165 14.92 5.08 5.25
CA VAL A 165 14.04 5.58 6.32
C VAL A 165 13.23 4.43 6.93
N ALA A 166 12.64 3.57 6.10
CA ALA A 166 11.91 2.39 6.56
C ALA A 166 12.80 1.46 7.41
N LEU A 167 14.00 1.16 6.94
CA LEU A 167 14.98 0.33 7.66
C LEU A 167 15.39 0.96 9.00
N ALA A 168 15.62 2.28 9.03
CA ALA A 168 15.94 2.99 10.26
C ALA A 168 14.79 2.92 11.29
N ILE A 169 13.54 3.07 10.84
CA ILE A 169 12.34 2.94 11.69
C ILE A 169 12.21 1.52 12.25
N VAL A 170 12.40 0.50 11.40
CA VAL A 170 12.33 -0.91 11.82
C VAL A 170 13.44 -1.23 12.82
N ALA A 171 14.69 -0.79 12.56
CA ALA A 171 15.82 -1.00 13.46
C ALA A 171 15.66 -0.28 14.81
N ALA A 172 15.11 0.95 14.81
CA ALA A 172 14.77 1.64 16.04
C ALA A 172 13.65 0.90 16.82
N SER A 173 12.74 0.24 16.11
CA SER A 173 11.64 -0.52 16.72
C SER A 173 12.09 -1.82 17.36
N SER A 174 13.03 -2.54 16.75
CA SER A 174 13.58 -3.78 17.32
C SER A 174 14.44 -3.54 18.56
N ARG A 175 15.26 -2.48 18.59
CA ARG A 175 16.14 -2.13 19.74
C ARG A 175 15.39 -1.81 21.04
N MET A 176 14.13 -1.37 20.95
CA MET A 176 13.32 -1.04 22.13
C MET A 176 12.50 -2.23 22.65
N GLY A 177 12.18 -3.21 21.80
CA GLY A 177 11.51 -4.44 22.23
C GLY A 177 12.41 -5.39 23.05
N SER A 178 13.73 -5.13 23.04
CA SER A 178 14.74 -5.92 23.75
C SER A 178 15.17 -5.33 25.09
N SER A 179 14.47 -4.32 25.64
CA SER A 179 14.80 -3.82 26.99
C SER A 179 14.31 -4.82 28.06
N PRO A 180 15.20 -5.50 28.80
CA PRO A 180 14.82 -6.37 29.90
C PRO A 180 14.62 -5.49 31.12
N ASN A 181 13.39 -5.03 31.39
CA ASN A 181 12.88 -4.76 32.73
C ASN A 181 11.50 -4.08 32.67
N THR A 182 10.46 -4.83 32.99
CA THR A 182 9.32 -4.39 33.81
C THR A 182 8.58 -5.65 34.27
N HIS A 183 9.19 -6.38 35.22
CA HIS A 183 8.42 -7.19 36.15
C HIS A 183 7.61 -6.20 37.02
N VAL A 184 6.47 -5.74 36.50
CA VAL A 184 5.45 -5.11 37.35
C VAL A 184 4.87 -6.23 38.19
N GLY A 185 5.28 -6.27 39.47
CA GLY A 185 4.76 -7.20 40.45
C GLY A 185 3.24 -7.11 40.50
N VAL A 186 2.57 -8.12 39.97
CA VAL A 186 1.14 -8.32 40.17
C VAL A 186 0.98 -8.75 41.63
N ALA A 187 0.53 -7.84 42.48
CA ALA A 187 0.11 -8.19 43.83
C ALA A 187 -1.02 -9.25 43.75
N PRO A 188 -1.00 -10.32 44.56
CA PRO A 188 -1.99 -11.37 44.45
C PRO A 188 -3.39 -10.86 44.85
N PRO A 189 -4.45 -11.36 44.19
CA PRO A 189 -5.82 -10.92 44.46
C PRO A 189 -6.28 -11.34 45.87
N LYS A 190 -6.89 -10.41 46.60
CA LYS A 190 -7.56 -10.69 47.87
C LYS A 190 -8.77 -11.61 47.60
N VAL A 191 -8.71 -12.84 48.11
CA VAL A 191 -9.83 -13.78 48.09
C VAL A 191 -10.91 -13.28 49.04
N ALA A 192 -12.08 -12.91 48.52
CA ALA A 192 -13.26 -12.64 49.31
C ALA A 192 -13.85 -13.98 49.79
N SER A 193 -13.79 -14.20 51.11
CA SER A 193 -14.50 -15.29 51.79
C SER A 193 -16.00 -15.11 51.61
N LYS A 194 -16.66 -16.07 50.94
CA LYS A 194 -18.11 -16.24 51.03
C LYS A 194 -18.40 -17.04 52.30
N ALA A 195 -19.03 -16.40 53.27
CA ALA A 195 -19.64 -17.08 54.41
C ALA A 195 -20.93 -17.77 53.95
N ASN A 196 -21.10 -19.02 54.39
CA ASN A 196 -22.38 -19.73 54.47
C ASN A 196 -23.19 -19.20 55.66
#